data_AF-A0A934RAT1-F1
#
_entry.id   AF-A0A934RAT1-F1
#
_cell.length_a   1.000
_cell.length_b   1.000
_cell.length_c   1.000
_cell.angle_alpha   90.00
_cell.angle_beta   90.00
_cell.angle_gamma   90.00
#
_symmetry.space_group_name_H-M   'P 1'
#
loop_
_entity.id
_entity.type
_entity.pdbx_description
1 polymer ?
#
loop_
_entity_poly.entity_id
_entity_poly.type
_entity_poly.pdbx_seq_one_letter_code
_entity_poly.pdbx_strand_id
1 'polypeptide(L)'
;MKVEQTESRGRQIVLGSLVIAAVGLFLILCWFGRHIPGMVGEWFGMIVGVATSPFLMPVCFVLLGFFVVNTLNAWRRHREGEECVYLESVDGPERETLPEQARDAIYTSPPLPAEVPDELTQLEGALAIGDHDAAVDLLASMTNDLRESPQVIQLRIELAQATGKTDLANRLRERLNDAS
;
A
#
# COMPACT_ATOMS: atom_id res chain seq x y z
N MET A 1 11.22 -10.15 7.15
CA MET A 1 10.29 -9.84 8.26
C MET A 1 8.88 -10.46 8.13
N LYS A 2 8.61 -11.36 7.16
CA LYS A 2 7.31 -12.06 7.01
C LYS A 2 7.27 -13.45 7.67
N VAL A 3 8.42 -14.08 7.94
CA VAL A 3 8.50 -15.47 8.45
C VAL A 3 8.17 -15.55 9.95
N GLU A 4 8.59 -14.55 10.72
CA GLU A 4 8.45 -14.53 12.18
C GLU A 4 6.99 -14.30 12.66
N GLN A 5 6.19 -13.55 11.89
CA GLN A 5 4.79 -13.29 12.25
C GLN A 5 3.87 -14.50 12.04
N THR A 6 4.13 -15.34 11.04
CA THR A 6 3.31 -16.51 10.71
C THR A 6 3.40 -17.58 11.80
N GLU A 7 4.60 -17.77 12.36
CA GLU A 7 4.85 -18.69 13.48
C GLU A 7 4.10 -18.23 14.75
N SER A 8 4.04 -16.92 15.00
CA SER A 8 3.29 -16.36 16.13
C SER A 8 1.77 -16.55 16.02
N ARG A 9 1.21 -16.37 14.82
CA ARG A 9 -0.22 -16.53 14.53
C ARG A 9 -0.66 -17.99 14.65
N GLY A 10 0.12 -18.92 14.10
CA GLY A 10 -0.15 -20.35 14.24
C GLY A 10 -0.16 -20.78 15.69
N ARG A 11 0.81 -20.29 16.48
CA ARG A 11 0.88 -20.56 17.93
C ARG A 11 -0.31 -19.98 18.69
N GLN A 12 -0.78 -18.78 18.33
CA GLN A 12 -1.97 -18.18 18.95
C GLN A 12 -3.25 -18.97 18.64
N ILE A 13 -3.41 -19.44 17.40
CA ILE A 13 -4.58 -20.26 17.02
C ILE A 13 -4.57 -21.59 17.77
N VAL A 14 -3.42 -22.24 17.86
CA VAL A 14 -3.26 -23.51 18.60
C VAL A 14 -3.48 -23.32 20.10
N LEU A 15 -2.97 -22.23 20.68
CA LEU A 15 -3.19 -21.93 22.09
C LEU A 15 -4.66 -21.61 22.38
N GLY A 16 -5.31 -20.83 21.51
CA GLY A 16 -6.73 -20.52 21.60
C GLY A 16 -7.60 -21.77 21.47
N SER A 17 -7.31 -22.65 20.51
CA SER A 17 -8.06 -23.90 20.32
C SER A 17 -7.88 -24.86 21.49
N LEU A 18 -6.67 -24.94 22.06
CA LEU A 18 -6.39 -25.74 23.25
C LEU A 18 -7.21 -25.25 24.46
N VAL A 19 -7.26 -23.93 24.68
CA VAL A 19 -8.04 -23.35 25.80
C VAL A 19 -9.53 -23.64 25.63
N ILE A 20 -10.07 -23.45 24.42
CA ILE A 20 -11.48 -23.74 24.13
C ILE A 20 -11.78 -25.23 24.35
N ALA A 21 -10.92 -26.13 23.87
CA ALA A 21 -11.07 -27.57 24.05
C ALA A 21 -10.99 -27.98 25.52
N ALA A 22 -10.06 -27.40 26.29
CA ALA A 22 -9.91 -27.67 27.72
C ALA A 22 -11.13 -27.21 28.52
N VAL A 23 -11.64 -25.99 28.26
CA VAL A 23 -12.85 -25.46 28.90
C VAL A 23 -14.08 -26.29 28.52
N GLY A 24 -14.21 -26.66 27.24
CA GLY A 24 -15.29 -27.52 26.76
C GLY A 24 -15.29 -28.89 27.44
N LEU A 25 -14.12 -29.54 27.53
CA LEU A 25 -13.95 -30.80 28.23
C LEU A 25 -14.30 -30.68 29.72
N PHE A 26 -13.86 -29.60 30.37
CA PHE A 26 -14.19 -29.33 31.76
C PHE A 26 -15.70 -29.20 32.00
N LEU A 27 -16.41 -28.46 31.13
CA LEU A 27 -17.87 -28.32 31.24
C LEU A 27 -18.59 -29.65 31.00
N ILE A 28 -18.11 -30.47 30.07
CA ILE A 28 -18.63 -31.83 29.85
C ILE A 28 -18.42 -32.69 31.11
N LEU A 29 -17.23 -32.65 31.71
CA LEU A 29 -16.94 -33.36 32.95
C LEU A 29 -17.82 -32.87 34.11
N CYS A 30 -18.06 -31.56 34.22
CA CYS A 30 -19.01 -31.01 35.21
C CYS A 30 -20.43 -31.51 34.96
N TRP A 31 -20.85 -31.62 33.70
CA TRP A 31 -22.15 -32.15 33.33
C TRP A 31 -22.34 -33.61 33.80
N PHE A 32 -21.32 -34.46 33.65
CA PHE A 32 -21.33 -35.81 34.21
C PHE A 32 -21.19 -35.82 35.74
N GLY A 33 -20.34 -34.93 36.28
CA GLY A 33 -20.07 -34.79 37.71
C GLY A 33 -21.31 -34.43 38.54
N ARG A 34 -22.31 -33.75 37.94
CA ARG A 34 -23.59 -33.44 38.59
C ARG A 34 -24.37 -34.70 39.03
N HIS A 35 -24.10 -35.85 38.42
CA HIS A 35 -24.79 -37.10 38.71
C HIS A 35 -24.19 -37.86 39.90
N ILE A 36 -23.06 -37.38 40.45
CA ILE A 36 -22.43 -37.97 41.63
C ILE A 36 -23.22 -37.56 42.88
N PRO A 37 -23.63 -38.48 43.75
CA PRO A 37 -24.33 -38.13 44.99
C PRO A 37 -23.41 -37.40 45.99
N GLY A 38 -23.95 -36.41 46.69
CA GLY A 38 -23.26 -35.65 47.74
C GLY A 38 -22.86 -34.23 47.32
N MET A 39 -22.12 -33.55 48.20
CA MET A 39 -21.74 -32.13 48.07
C MET A 39 -20.97 -31.81 46.77
N VAL A 40 -20.18 -32.75 46.26
CA VAL A 40 -19.41 -32.58 45.02
C VAL A 40 -20.34 -32.51 43.80
N GLY A 41 -21.40 -33.31 43.77
CA GLY A 41 -22.39 -33.28 42.70
C GLY A 41 -23.23 -32.00 42.70
N GLU A 42 -23.60 -31.50 43.90
CA GLU A 42 -24.27 -30.20 44.04
C GLU A 42 -23.38 -29.05 43.57
N TRP A 43 -22.08 -29.10 43.87
CA TRP A 43 -21.13 -28.09 43.41
C TRP A 43 -21.00 -28.07 41.88
N PHE A 44 -20.87 -29.23 41.23
CA PHE A 44 -20.89 -29.32 39.77
C PHE A 44 -22.25 -28.91 39.17
N GLY A 45 -23.35 -29.27 39.84
CA GLY A 45 -24.69 -28.83 39.46
C GLY A 45 -24.87 -27.31 39.49
N MET A 46 -24.28 -26.64 40.49
CA MET A 46 -24.27 -25.17 40.58
C MET A 46 -23.48 -24.55 39.42
N ILE A 47 -22.30 -25.06 39.10
CA ILE A 47 -21.48 -24.58 37.97
C ILE A 47 -22.25 -24.70 36.65
N VAL A 48 -22.84 -25.87 36.40
CA VAL A 48 -23.64 -26.11 35.19
C VAL A 48 -24.87 -25.20 35.17
N GLY A 49 -25.55 -25.00 36.30
CA GLY A 49 -26.72 -24.13 36.39
C GLY A 49 -26.41 -22.64 36.13
N VAL A 50 -25.25 -22.15 36.56
CA VAL A 50 -24.79 -20.80 36.23
C VAL A 50 -24.46 -20.69 34.74
N ALA A 51 -23.74 -21.68 34.19
CA ALA A 51 -23.36 -21.70 32.78
C ALA A 51 -24.58 -21.75 31.84
N THR A 52 -25.65 -22.45 32.22
CA THR A 52 -26.89 -22.55 31.44
C THR A 52 -27.95 -21.51 31.86
N SER A 53 -27.57 -20.54 32.68
CA SER A 53 -28.51 -19.52 33.16
C SER A 53 -29.11 -18.72 31.99
N PRO A 54 -30.37 -18.26 32.14
CA PRO A 54 -31.09 -17.56 31.08
C PRO A 54 -30.48 -16.19 30.71
N PHE A 55 -29.50 -15.69 31.49
CA PHE A 55 -28.76 -14.47 31.17
C PHE A 55 -27.43 -14.77 30.48
N LEU A 56 -26.68 -15.78 30.94
CA LEU A 56 -25.35 -16.08 30.40
C LEU A 56 -25.44 -16.67 28.99
N MET A 57 -26.38 -17.61 28.76
CA MET A 57 -26.56 -18.28 27.48
C MET A 57 -26.79 -17.30 26.31
N PRO A 58 -27.73 -16.33 26.41
CA PRO A 58 -27.93 -15.34 25.36
C PRO A 58 -26.70 -14.46 25.11
N VAL A 59 -25.99 -14.04 26.17
CA VAL A 59 -24.78 -13.22 26.03
C VAL A 59 -23.70 -14.01 25.26
N CYS A 60 -23.51 -15.29 25.59
CA CYS A 60 -22.61 -16.17 24.84
C CYS A 60 -23.03 -16.28 23.37
N PHE A 61 -24.33 -16.41 23.06
CA PHE A 61 -24.79 -16.46 21.67
C PHE A 61 -24.57 -15.16 20.91
N VAL A 62 -24.76 -13.99 21.54
CA VAL A 62 -24.48 -12.70 20.92
C VAL A 62 -22.98 -12.58 20.59
N LEU A 63 -22.11 -12.94 21.54
CA LEU A 63 -20.66 -12.94 21.34
C LEU A 63 -20.24 -13.94 20.25
N LEU A 64 -20.84 -15.14 20.23
CA LEU A 64 -20.61 -16.14 19.20
C LEU A 64 -21.03 -15.62 17.83
N GLY A 65 -22.22 -15.01 17.73
CA GLY A 65 -22.72 -14.41 16.49
C GLY A 65 -21.78 -13.31 15.98
N PHE A 66 -21.33 -12.42 16.87
CA PHE A 66 -20.34 -11.39 16.53
C PHE A 66 -19.03 -12.02 16.05
N PHE A 67 -18.52 -13.05 16.74
CA PHE A 67 -17.32 -13.77 16.35
C PHE A 67 -17.46 -14.39 14.96
N VAL A 68 -18.55 -15.11 14.68
CA VAL A 68 -18.81 -15.74 13.38
C VAL A 68 -18.86 -14.71 12.25
N VAL A 69 -19.57 -13.59 12.44
CA VAL A 69 -19.63 -12.51 11.45
C VAL A 69 -18.22 -11.95 11.18
N ASN A 70 -17.44 -11.69 12.22
CA ASN A 70 -16.07 -11.19 12.06
C ASN A 70 -15.15 -12.20 11.37
N THR A 71 -15.23 -13.49 11.75
CA THR A 71 -14.45 -14.55 11.11
C THR A 71 -14.82 -14.71 9.65
N LEU A 72 -16.11 -14.68 9.31
CA LEU A 72 -16.58 -14.79 7.94
C LEU A 72 -16.16 -13.58 7.11
N ASN A 73 -16.26 -12.38 7.68
CA ASN A 73 -15.77 -11.16 7.04
C ASN A 73 -14.25 -11.19 6.83
N ALA A 74 -13.48 -11.65 7.83
CA ALA A 74 -12.03 -11.80 7.71
C ALA A 74 -11.65 -12.86 6.67
N TRP A 75 -12.35 -13.99 6.63
CA TRP A 75 -12.15 -15.04 5.63
C TRP A 75 -12.47 -14.53 4.22
N ARG A 76 -13.57 -13.78 4.07
CA ARG A 76 -13.95 -13.13 2.83
C ARG A 76 -12.86 -12.17 2.35
N ARG A 77 -12.41 -11.26 3.22
CA ARG A 77 -11.29 -10.34 2.94
C ARG A 77 -10.02 -11.08 2.51
N HIS A 78 -9.69 -12.20 3.15
CA HIS A 78 -8.52 -12.99 2.79
C HIS A 78 -8.66 -13.72 1.45
N ARG A 79 -9.88 -14.07 1.04
CA ARG A 79 -10.13 -14.81 -0.21
C ARG A 79 -10.33 -13.88 -1.41
N GLU A 80 -11.01 -12.76 -1.20
CA GLU A 80 -11.31 -11.76 -2.25
C GLU A 80 -10.15 -10.75 -2.41
N GLY A 81 -9.18 -10.76 -1.48
CA GLY A 81 -8.08 -9.80 -1.47
C GLY A 81 -8.54 -8.51 -0.79
N GLU A 82 -7.64 -7.87 -0.04
CA GLU A 82 -7.86 -6.48 0.32
C GLU A 82 -7.78 -5.68 -0.98
N GLU A 83 -8.92 -5.36 -1.58
CA GLU A 83 -9.02 -4.35 -2.65
C GLU A 83 -8.68 -2.98 -2.05
N CYS A 84 -7.42 -2.81 -1.64
CA CYS A 84 -6.81 -1.52 -1.39
C CYS A 84 -6.60 -0.88 -2.76
N VAL A 85 -7.66 -0.28 -3.27
CA VAL A 85 -7.63 0.53 -4.48
C VAL A 85 -6.73 1.74 -4.22
N TYR A 86 -5.66 1.87 -5.00
CA TYR A 86 -4.90 3.11 -5.03
C TYR A 86 -5.70 4.12 -5.86
N LEU A 87 -6.14 5.19 -5.19
CA LEU A 87 -6.82 6.33 -5.80
C LEU A 87 -5.78 7.42 -6.05
N GLU A 88 -5.39 7.57 -7.31
CA GLU A 88 -4.62 8.73 -7.73
C GLU A 88 -5.61 9.76 -8.30
N SER A 89 -5.85 10.83 -7.55
CA SER A 89 -6.62 11.98 -8.02
C SER A 89 -5.68 12.92 -8.75
N VAL A 90 -5.93 13.16 -10.03
CA VAL A 90 -5.18 14.17 -10.78
C VAL A 90 -5.56 15.55 -10.24
N ASP A 91 -4.61 16.23 -9.60
CA ASP A 91 -4.72 17.63 -9.17
C ASP A 91 -4.04 18.53 -10.21
N GLY A 92 -4.82 19.37 -10.90
CA GLY A 92 -4.32 20.30 -11.90
C GLY A 92 -5.42 20.97 -12.73
N PRO A 93 -5.10 22.05 -13.47
CA PRO A 93 -6.07 22.82 -14.26
C PRO A 93 -6.71 22.01 -15.41
N GLU A 94 -6.14 20.87 -15.79
CA GLU A 94 -6.65 19.98 -16.84
C GLU A 94 -7.67 18.93 -16.33
N ARG A 95 -7.95 18.90 -15.02
CA ARG A 95 -8.93 17.96 -14.41
C ARG A 95 -10.33 18.12 -15.03
N GLU A 96 -10.74 19.34 -15.31
CA GLU A 96 -12.06 19.63 -15.87
C GLU A 96 -12.19 19.20 -17.33
N THR A 97 -11.09 19.20 -18.07
CA THR A 97 -11.02 18.76 -19.48
C THR A 97 -10.94 17.25 -19.65
N LEU A 98 -10.65 16.50 -18.59
CA LEU A 98 -10.57 15.04 -18.63
C LEU A 98 -11.97 14.39 -18.46
N PRO A 99 -12.26 13.30 -19.20
CA PRO A 99 -13.47 12.48 -19.00
C PRO A 99 -13.59 11.99 -17.55
N GLU A 100 -14.81 11.86 -17.01
CA GLU A 100 -15.02 11.45 -15.61
C GLU A 100 -14.27 10.17 -15.21
N GLN A 101 -14.16 9.22 -16.13
CA GLN A 101 -13.48 7.93 -15.95
C GLN A 101 -11.94 8.06 -15.86
N ALA A 102 -11.37 9.20 -16.24
CA ALA A 102 -9.94 9.48 -16.23
C ALA A 102 -9.54 10.48 -15.13
N ARG A 103 -10.50 11.04 -14.39
CA ARG A 103 -10.24 11.94 -13.26
C ARG A 103 -9.71 11.20 -12.03
N ASP A 104 -10.16 9.95 -11.88
CA ASP A 104 -9.79 9.07 -10.79
C ASP A 104 -9.32 7.74 -11.40
N ALA A 105 -8.00 7.55 -11.46
CA ALA A 105 -7.43 6.28 -11.91
C ALA A 105 -7.44 5.31 -10.72
N ILE A 106 -8.16 4.20 -10.89
CA ILE A 106 -8.28 3.12 -9.91
C ILE A 106 -7.22 2.08 -10.23
N TYR A 107 -6.15 2.02 -9.45
CA TYR A 107 -5.11 0.99 -9.63
C TYR A 107 -5.29 -0.16 -8.64
N THR A 108 -5.27 -1.38 -9.16
CA THR A 108 -5.31 -2.64 -8.38
C THR A 108 -3.95 -3.00 -7.76
N SER A 109 -2.88 -2.34 -8.18
CA SER A 109 -1.53 -2.50 -7.66
C SER A 109 -0.88 -1.13 -7.54
N PRO A 110 0.08 -0.93 -6.61
CA PRO A 110 0.79 0.33 -6.52
C PRO A 110 1.38 0.69 -7.88
N PRO A 111 1.21 1.94 -8.36
CA PRO A 111 1.78 2.38 -9.62
C PRO A 111 3.31 2.22 -9.58
N LEU A 112 3.91 2.04 -10.76
CA LEU A 112 5.37 2.02 -10.87
C LEU A 112 5.92 3.29 -10.21
N PRO A 113 7.00 3.18 -9.41
CA PRO A 113 7.62 4.35 -8.84
C PRO A 113 7.97 5.31 -9.98
N ALA A 114 7.64 6.59 -9.82
CA ALA A 114 8.01 7.61 -10.78
C ALA A 114 9.51 7.53 -11.01
N GLU A 115 9.89 7.14 -12.23
CA GLU A 115 11.29 7.11 -12.62
C GLU A 115 11.74 8.56 -12.66
N VAL A 116 12.70 8.92 -11.82
CA VAL A 116 13.32 10.25 -11.88
C VAL A 116 14.02 10.29 -13.24
N PRO A 117 13.55 11.14 -14.19
CA PRO A 117 14.13 11.15 -15.52
C PRO A 117 15.60 11.51 -15.41
N ASP A 118 16.43 11.00 -16.30
CA ASP A 118 17.84 11.40 -16.33
C ASP A 118 17.97 12.91 -16.64
N GLU A 119 19.14 13.48 -16.34
CA GLU A 119 19.36 14.92 -16.51
C GLU A 119 19.10 15.39 -17.96
N LEU A 120 19.35 14.53 -18.95
CA LEU A 120 19.09 14.80 -20.37
C LEU A 120 17.59 14.90 -20.66
N THR A 121 16.81 13.92 -20.20
CA THR A 121 15.36 13.86 -20.38
C THR A 121 14.68 15.02 -19.64
N GLN A 122 15.20 15.43 -18.48
CA GLN A 122 14.70 16.62 -17.78
C GLN A 122 14.96 17.90 -18.59
N LEU A 123 16.15 18.03 -19.22
CA LEU A 123 16.48 19.18 -20.06
C LEU A 123 15.61 19.23 -21.33
N GLU A 124 15.42 18.10 -22.00
CA GLU A 124 14.52 17.98 -23.16
C GLU A 124 13.09 18.34 -22.79
N GLY A 125 12.60 17.84 -21.65
CA GLY A 125 11.28 18.16 -21.12
C GLY A 125 11.10 19.65 -20.86
N ALA A 126 12.06 20.29 -20.17
CA ALA A 126 12.03 21.72 -19.88
C ALA A 126 12.01 22.57 -21.16
N LEU A 127 12.79 22.19 -22.18
CA LEU A 127 12.78 22.85 -23.49
C LEU A 127 11.45 22.65 -24.23
N ALA A 128 10.89 21.43 -24.22
CA ALA A 128 9.64 21.11 -24.92
C ALA A 128 8.43 21.88 -24.36
N ILE A 129 8.40 22.15 -23.06
CA ILE A 129 7.35 22.96 -22.42
C ILE A 129 7.63 24.46 -22.46
N GLY A 130 8.78 24.88 -23.01
CA GLY A 130 9.20 26.28 -23.13
C GLY A 130 9.69 26.91 -21.82
N ASP A 131 9.99 26.12 -20.80
CA ASP A 131 10.56 26.58 -19.53
C ASP A 131 12.08 26.75 -19.67
N HIS A 132 12.45 27.87 -20.29
CA HIS A 132 13.86 28.18 -20.57
C HIS A 132 14.67 28.46 -19.30
N ASP A 133 14.05 28.94 -18.21
CA ASP A 133 14.74 29.23 -16.96
C ASP A 133 15.13 27.92 -16.27
N ALA A 134 14.21 26.95 -16.19
CA ALA A 134 14.51 25.61 -15.69
C ALA A 134 15.58 24.89 -16.54
N ALA A 135 15.54 25.05 -17.87
CA ALA A 135 16.54 24.47 -18.78
C ALA A 135 17.96 25.04 -18.53
N VAL A 136 18.08 26.34 -18.22
CA VAL A 136 19.37 26.97 -17.86
C VAL A 136 19.90 26.43 -16.54
N ASP A 137 19.04 26.29 -15.53
CA ASP A 137 19.43 25.78 -14.21
C ASP A 137 19.88 24.31 -14.29
N LEU A 138 19.16 23.48 -15.05
CA LEU A 138 19.54 22.08 -15.31
C LEU A 138 20.89 22.00 -16.02
N LEU A 139 21.10 22.82 -17.05
CA LEU A 139 22.39 22.89 -17.73
C LEU A 139 23.51 23.31 -16.79
N ALA A 140 23.26 24.24 -15.86
CA ALA A 140 24.25 24.71 -14.90
C ALA A 140 24.63 23.63 -13.88
N SER A 141 23.68 22.77 -13.48
CA SER A 141 23.92 21.65 -12.56
C SER A 141 24.58 20.43 -13.21
N MET A 142 24.45 20.27 -14.53
CA MET A 142 25.07 19.15 -15.27
C MET A 142 26.61 19.15 -15.15
N THR A 143 27.19 17.95 -15.09
CA THR A 143 28.63 17.74 -15.15
C THR A 143 29.21 18.14 -16.52
N ASN A 144 30.49 18.57 -16.55
CA ASN A 144 31.13 19.04 -17.79
C ASN A 144 31.17 17.96 -18.89
N ASP A 145 31.38 16.70 -18.53
CA ASP A 145 31.43 15.59 -19.49
C ASP A 145 30.08 15.38 -20.19
N LEU A 146 28.97 15.49 -19.44
CA LEU A 146 27.62 15.41 -20.00
C LEU A 146 27.28 16.64 -20.85
N ARG A 147 27.72 17.83 -20.40
CA ARG A 147 27.44 19.11 -21.08
C ARG A 147 28.13 19.26 -22.44
N GLU A 148 29.26 18.58 -22.62
CA GLU A 148 30.01 18.50 -23.87
C GLU A 148 29.57 17.31 -24.74
N SER A 149 28.58 16.52 -24.30
CA SER A 149 28.01 15.47 -25.15
C SER A 149 27.33 16.08 -26.39
N PRO A 150 27.38 15.41 -27.56
CA PRO A 150 26.79 15.94 -28.79
C PRO A 150 25.29 16.25 -28.65
N GLN A 151 24.56 15.44 -27.87
CA GLN A 151 23.12 15.62 -27.64
C GLN A 151 22.84 16.88 -26.82
N VAL A 152 23.55 17.10 -25.72
CA VAL A 152 23.37 18.30 -24.88
C VAL A 152 23.83 19.56 -25.62
N ILE A 153 24.85 19.49 -26.48
CA ILE A 153 25.25 20.63 -27.32
C ILE A 153 24.13 21.03 -28.28
N GLN A 154 23.42 20.07 -28.88
CA GLN A 154 22.26 20.37 -29.73
C GLN A 154 21.14 21.08 -28.94
N LEU A 155 20.80 20.58 -27.75
CA LEU A 155 19.80 21.21 -26.87
C LEU A 155 20.22 22.62 -26.41
N ARG A 156 21.52 22.84 -26.18
CA ARG A 156 22.07 24.16 -25.86
C ARG A 156 21.99 25.13 -27.04
N ILE A 157 22.15 24.64 -28.28
CA ILE A 157 21.96 25.45 -29.49
C ILE A 157 20.49 25.87 -29.61
N GLU A 158 19.57 24.94 -29.37
CA GLU A 158 18.13 25.19 -29.39
C GLU A 158 17.73 26.21 -28.31
N LEU A 159 18.19 26.03 -27.08
CA LEU A 159 17.99 27.01 -25.99
C LEU A 159 18.57 28.38 -26.35
N ALA A 160 19.76 28.43 -26.93
CA ALA A 160 20.41 29.67 -27.33
C ALA A 160 19.63 30.41 -28.44
N GLN A 161 19.00 29.67 -29.35
CA GLN A 161 18.13 30.26 -30.38
C GLN A 161 16.82 30.76 -29.79
N ALA A 162 16.18 29.96 -28.93
CA ALA A 162 14.94 30.31 -28.27
C ALA A 162 15.09 31.54 -27.35
N THR A 163 16.27 31.72 -26.73
CA THR A 163 16.59 32.88 -25.89
C THR A 163 17.23 34.05 -26.64
N GLY A 164 17.37 33.97 -27.97
CA GLY A 164 17.90 35.05 -28.81
C GLY A 164 19.42 35.27 -28.75
N LYS A 165 20.19 34.33 -28.17
CA LYS A 165 21.65 34.36 -28.07
C LYS A 165 22.32 33.72 -29.29
N THR A 166 22.11 34.32 -30.47
CA THR A 166 22.56 33.79 -31.78
C THR A 166 24.08 33.57 -31.86
N ASP A 167 24.87 34.43 -31.23
CA ASP A 167 26.34 34.32 -31.22
C ASP A 167 26.83 33.10 -30.42
N LEU A 168 26.10 32.73 -29.37
CA LEU A 168 26.37 31.52 -28.60
C LEU A 168 26.03 30.27 -29.41
N ALA A 169 24.89 30.29 -30.10
CA ALA A 169 24.44 29.18 -30.94
C ALA A 169 25.43 28.86 -32.07
N ASN A 170 26.00 29.88 -32.72
CA ASN A 170 26.97 29.68 -33.79
C ASN A 170 28.29 29.07 -33.29
N ARG A 171 28.81 29.54 -32.15
CA ARG A 171 30.02 28.95 -31.53
C ARG A 171 29.81 27.50 -31.11
N LEU A 172 28.61 27.15 -30.63
CA LEU A 172 28.28 25.78 -30.26
C LEU A 172 28.14 24.87 -31.49
N ARG A 173 27.63 25.37 -32.62
CA ARG A 173 27.60 24.63 -33.90
C ARG A 173 28.99 24.31 -34.42
N GLU A 174 29.91 25.27 -34.35
CA GLU A 174 31.31 25.05 -34.76
C GLU A 174 31.95 23.93 -33.93
N ARG A 175 31.76 23.95 -32.60
CA ARG A 175 32.26 22.89 -31.71
C ARG A 175 31.64 21.52 -31.97
N LEU A 176 30.35 21.46 -32.31
CA LEU A 176 29.68 20.21 -32.63
C LEU A 176 30.26 19.56 -33.89
N ASN A 177 30.62 20.38 -34.89
CA ASN A 177 31.24 19.91 -36.13
C ASN A 177 32.71 19.48 -35.94
N ASP A 178 33.42 20.06 -34.98
CA ASP A 178 34.80 19.67 -34.63
C ASP A 178 34.86 18.37 -33.80
N ALA A 179 33.75 17.99 -33.15
CA ALA A 179 33.64 16.81 -32.29
C ALA A 179 33.07 15.56 -32.99
N SER A 180 32.66 15.67 -34.26
CA SER A 180 32.18 14.58 -35.13
C SER A 180 33.28 14.03 -36.03
#